data_AF-A0A0D9XRF4-F1
#
_entry.id   AF-A0A0D9XRF4-F1
#
_cell.length_a   1.000
_cell.length_b   1.000
_cell.length_c   1.000
_cell.angle_alpha   90.00
_cell.angle_beta   90.00
_cell.angle_gamma   90.00
#
_symmetry.space_group_name_H-M   'P 1'
#
loop_
_entity.id
_entity.type
_entity.pdbx_description
1 polymer ?
#
loop_
_entity_poly.entity_id
_entity_poly.type
_entity_poly.pdbx_seq_one_letter_code
_entity_poly.pdbx_strand_id
1 'polypeptide(L)'
;MGHVTGPYFLLSPPRPLSRIHGLRPRRRRPHAEGGEKKKTYRFRRGRRRGNPMGSVVLPTLRRKQEVDAAIRDTLDKVLVLRFGSAADAACLHLDDILAKSSWDISKFGTVALVDMDSEEMQVYIDYFDITLVPATIFFFNAHHMKMDSGTPDHTKWIGSFSSKQDFIDVVEAIFRGAMKGKMIVSCPLPPERIPRFQLLFKDITGLCSDR
;
A
#
# COMPACT_ATOMS: atom_id res chain seq x y z
N MET A 1 15.78 5.03 -47.97
CA MET A 1 15.59 3.63 -47.52
C MET A 1 15.18 3.66 -46.06
N GLY A 2 13.92 3.29 -45.79
CA GLY A 2 13.47 2.71 -44.51
C GLY A 2 13.42 3.58 -43.26
N HIS A 3 12.48 4.54 -43.20
CA HIS A 3 11.87 4.94 -41.93
C HIS A 3 11.06 3.75 -41.38
N VAL A 4 11.36 3.29 -40.17
CA VAL A 4 10.46 2.42 -39.41
C VAL A 4 9.88 3.24 -38.26
N THR A 5 8.70 3.78 -38.52
CA THR A 5 7.76 4.26 -37.51
C THR A 5 7.09 3.06 -36.84
N GLY A 6 7.29 2.90 -35.53
CA GLY A 6 6.57 1.96 -34.67
C GLY A 6 6.13 2.70 -33.40
N PRO A 7 4.89 2.55 -32.92
CA PRO A 7 4.22 3.56 -32.13
C PRO A 7 4.53 3.42 -30.64
N TYR A 8 5.15 4.44 -30.06
CA TYR A 8 5.08 4.69 -28.62
C TYR A 8 3.64 5.13 -28.30
N PHE A 9 2.74 4.17 -28.10
CA PHE A 9 1.44 4.43 -27.51
C PHE A 9 1.65 4.81 -26.04
N LEU A 10 1.60 6.12 -25.79
CA LEU A 10 1.44 6.77 -24.49
C LEU A 10 0.21 6.21 -23.75
N LEU A 11 0.39 5.16 -22.97
CA LEU A 11 -0.52 4.85 -21.87
C LEU A 11 -0.02 5.62 -20.65
N SER A 12 -0.54 6.84 -20.49
CA SER A 12 -0.34 7.61 -19.27
C SER A 12 -0.89 6.81 -18.08
N PRO A 13 -0.14 6.62 -16.98
CA PRO A 13 -0.74 6.19 -15.71
C PRO A 13 -1.86 7.18 -15.30
N PRO A 14 -2.83 6.77 -14.46
CA PRO A 14 -3.91 7.65 -14.02
C PRO A 14 -3.33 8.95 -13.47
N ARG A 15 -3.60 10.06 -14.18
CA ARG A 15 -3.08 11.37 -13.82
C ARG A 15 -3.71 11.83 -12.49
N PRO A 16 -2.95 12.41 -11.56
CA PRO A 16 -3.52 13.12 -10.43
C PRO A 16 -4.36 14.31 -10.93
N LEU A 17 -5.65 14.32 -10.60
CA LEU A 17 -6.56 15.45 -10.84
C LEU A 17 -6.21 16.60 -9.88
N SER A 18 -5.17 17.35 -10.20
CA SER A 18 -4.83 18.60 -9.52
C SER A 18 -4.57 19.71 -10.53
N ARG A 19 -5.63 20.18 -11.21
CA ARG A 19 -5.72 21.54 -11.75
C ARG A 19 -7.11 21.82 -12.34
N ILE A 20 -7.97 22.48 -11.56
CA ILE A 20 -8.94 23.43 -12.11
C ILE A 20 -8.73 24.73 -11.33
N HIS A 21 -8.16 25.73 -11.99
CA HIS A 21 -8.19 27.12 -11.54
C HIS A 21 -9.58 27.69 -11.86
N GLY A 22 -10.20 28.37 -10.90
CA GLY A 22 -11.32 29.27 -11.21
C GLY A 22 -12.45 29.32 -10.20
N LEU A 23 -12.18 29.51 -8.90
CA LEU A 23 -13.19 30.08 -7.99
C LEU A 23 -12.53 31.12 -7.08
N ARG A 24 -12.98 32.38 -7.24
CA ARG A 24 -12.59 33.53 -6.43
C ARG A 24 -12.98 33.29 -4.96
N PRO A 25 -12.14 33.66 -3.98
CA PRO A 25 -12.53 33.57 -2.58
C PRO A 25 -13.51 34.71 -2.24
N ARG A 26 -14.77 34.37 -1.97
CA ARG A 26 -15.69 35.28 -1.26
C ARG A 26 -15.26 35.31 0.21
N ARG A 27 -14.80 36.48 0.67
CA ARG A 27 -14.58 36.80 2.09
C ARG A 27 -15.85 36.48 2.88
N ARG A 28 -15.75 35.60 3.88
CA ARG A 28 -16.70 35.55 5.01
C ARG A 28 -15.90 35.81 6.29
N ARG A 29 -16.38 36.79 7.05
CA ARG A 29 -15.89 37.22 8.36
C ARG A 29 -16.11 36.12 9.41
N PRO A 30 -15.34 36.12 10.51
CA PRO A 30 -15.34 35.03 11.48
C PRO A 30 -16.49 35.20 12.48
N HIS A 31 -17.14 34.10 12.88
CA HIS A 31 -17.63 33.94 14.25
C HIS A 31 -18.12 32.52 14.54
N ALA A 32 -17.92 32.16 15.81
CA ALA A 32 -18.56 31.12 16.61
C ALA A 32 -18.01 29.70 16.49
N GLU A 33 -17.21 29.37 17.51
CA GLU A 33 -16.95 28.03 18.02
C GLU A 33 -18.21 27.15 17.99
N GLY A 34 -18.10 25.99 17.35
CA GLY A 34 -19.12 24.96 17.35
C GLY A 34 -18.42 23.60 17.35
N GLY A 35 -18.59 22.87 18.45
CA GLY A 35 -17.82 21.67 18.79
C GLY A 35 -17.68 20.65 17.67
N GLU A 36 -16.44 20.25 17.44
CA GLU A 36 -16.03 19.17 16.56
C GLU A 36 -16.70 17.87 17.02
N LYS A 37 -17.78 17.47 16.34
CA LYS A 37 -18.37 16.13 16.51
C LYS A 37 -17.41 15.11 15.91
N LYS A 38 -16.43 14.69 16.72
CA LYS A 38 -15.58 13.53 16.45
C LYS A 38 -16.49 12.31 16.24
N LYS A 39 -16.72 11.93 14.99
CA LYS A 39 -17.22 10.58 14.66
C LYS A 39 -16.11 9.59 15.00
N THR A 40 -16.02 9.26 16.29
CA THR A 40 -15.21 8.16 16.79
C THR A 40 -15.82 6.88 16.24
N TYR A 41 -15.26 6.36 15.16
CA TYR A 41 -15.45 4.96 14.79
C TYR A 41 -14.84 4.13 15.92
N ARG A 42 -15.65 3.84 16.94
CA ARG A 42 -15.29 2.95 18.06
C ARG A 42 -15.61 1.54 17.56
N PHE A 43 -14.64 0.89 16.93
CA PHE A 43 -14.80 -0.52 16.63
C PHE A 43 -14.74 -1.26 17.97
N ARG A 44 -15.91 -1.71 18.44
CA ARG A 44 -15.98 -2.60 19.61
C ARG A 44 -15.15 -3.83 19.26
N ARG A 45 -14.09 -4.12 20.03
CA ARG A 45 -13.44 -5.43 20.04
C ARG A 45 -14.52 -6.46 20.38
N GLY A 46 -15.11 -7.04 19.33
CA GLY A 46 -16.11 -8.09 19.45
C GLY A 46 -15.45 -9.30 20.08
N ARG A 47 -15.98 -9.70 21.23
CA ARG A 47 -15.68 -10.96 21.92
C ARG A 47 -15.67 -12.11 20.91
N ARG A 48 -14.58 -12.89 20.90
CA ARG A 48 -14.37 -14.10 20.07
C ARG A 48 -15.65 -14.93 19.97
N ARG A 49 -16.26 -14.97 18.79
CA ARG A 49 -17.09 -16.11 18.35
C ARG A 49 -16.21 -16.94 17.43
N GLY A 50 -16.05 -18.22 17.78
CA GLY A 50 -15.23 -19.17 17.03
C GLY A 50 -15.56 -19.14 15.55
N ASN A 51 -14.53 -19.02 14.72
CA ASN A 51 -14.68 -18.99 13.27
C ASN A 51 -14.54 -20.44 12.75
N PRO A 52 -15.35 -20.88 11.79
CA PRO A 52 -15.01 -22.05 10.99
C PRO A 52 -13.70 -21.74 10.26
N MET A 53 -12.77 -22.67 10.26
CA MET A 53 -11.50 -22.57 9.52
C MET A 53 -11.78 -22.64 8.01
N GLY A 54 -12.26 -21.55 7.42
CA GLY A 54 -12.26 -21.35 5.98
C GLY A 54 -10.91 -20.75 5.58
N SER A 55 -10.11 -21.50 4.82
CA SER A 55 -8.90 -20.95 4.20
C SER A 55 -9.32 -19.82 3.25
N VAL A 56 -9.06 -18.57 3.63
CA VAL A 56 -9.23 -17.45 2.71
C VAL A 56 -8.07 -17.49 1.74
N VAL A 57 -8.36 -17.77 0.49
CA VAL A 57 -7.40 -17.62 -0.59
C VAL A 57 -7.43 -16.16 -1.02
N LEU A 58 -6.32 -15.46 -0.86
CA LEU A 58 -6.16 -14.12 -1.38
C LEU A 58 -6.04 -14.17 -2.91
N PRO A 59 -6.68 -13.24 -3.65
CA PRO A 59 -6.56 -13.21 -5.10
C PRO A 59 -5.12 -12.86 -5.50
N THR A 60 -4.54 -13.65 -6.39
CA THR A 60 -3.23 -13.39 -6.99
C THR A 60 -3.41 -12.77 -8.37
N LEU A 61 -2.84 -11.58 -8.55
CA LEU A 61 -2.83 -10.83 -9.80
C LEU A 61 -1.51 -11.12 -10.53
N ARG A 62 -1.61 -11.57 -11.77
CA ARG A 62 -0.46 -11.94 -12.62
C ARG A 62 -0.35 -11.10 -13.87
N ARG A 63 -1.40 -10.36 -14.22
CA ARG A 63 -1.47 -9.53 -15.42
C ARG A 63 -1.57 -8.07 -15.08
N LYS A 64 -1.01 -7.22 -15.94
CA LYS A 64 -1.10 -5.76 -15.79
C LYS A 64 -2.56 -5.30 -15.68
N GLN A 65 -3.43 -5.85 -16.52
CA GLN A 65 -4.85 -5.48 -16.57
C GLN A 65 -5.59 -5.78 -15.26
N GLU A 66 -5.20 -6.84 -14.55
CA GLU A 66 -5.81 -7.22 -13.26
C GLU A 66 -5.44 -6.21 -12.18
N VAL A 67 -4.21 -5.72 -12.18
CA VAL A 67 -3.74 -4.66 -11.27
C VAL A 67 -4.39 -3.33 -11.60
N ASP A 68 -4.44 -2.98 -12.90
CA ASP A 68 -5.14 -1.78 -13.38
C ASP A 68 -6.61 -1.78 -12.95
N ALA A 69 -7.29 -2.92 -13.11
CA ALA A 69 -8.68 -3.09 -12.69
C ALA A 69 -8.82 -3.01 -11.17
N ALA A 70 -7.97 -3.69 -10.40
CA ALA A 70 -7.99 -3.63 -8.95
C ALA A 70 -7.86 -2.19 -8.42
N ILE A 71 -6.93 -1.40 -8.97
CA ILE A 71 -6.70 0.00 -8.57
C ILE A 71 -7.90 0.89 -8.92
N ARG A 72 -8.52 0.71 -10.10
CA ARG A 72 -9.65 1.53 -10.54
C ARG A 72 -10.97 1.15 -9.87
N ASP A 73 -11.22 -0.14 -9.71
CA ASP A 73 -12.53 -0.68 -9.35
C ASP A 73 -12.70 -0.80 -7.82
N THR A 74 -11.60 -0.74 -7.05
CA THR A 74 -11.66 -0.66 -5.59
C THR A 74 -11.99 0.76 -5.15
N LEU A 75 -13.27 0.99 -4.86
CA LEU A 75 -13.80 2.26 -4.34
C LEU A 75 -14.16 2.16 -2.86
N ASP A 76 -14.01 3.27 -2.14
CA ASP A 76 -14.32 3.49 -0.73
C ASP A 76 -13.67 2.48 0.24
N LYS A 77 -12.61 1.82 -0.22
CA LYS A 77 -11.80 0.86 0.54
C LYS A 77 -10.33 1.05 0.22
N VAL A 78 -9.48 0.69 1.18
CA VAL A 78 -8.03 0.60 0.97
C VAL A 78 -7.73 -0.68 0.20
N LEU A 79 -7.24 -0.55 -1.02
CA LEU A 79 -6.62 -1.66 -1.74
C LEU A 79 -5.19 -1.85 -1.23
N VAL A 80 -4.90 -3.05 -0.76
CA VAL A 80 -3.57 -3.50 -0.32
C VAL A 80 -3.01 -4.41 -1.39
N LEU A 81 -1.91 -4.01 -2.04
CA LEU A 81 -1.20 -4.82 -3.02
C LEU A 81 0.12 -5.31 -2.43
N ARG A 82 0.26 -6.62 -2.24
CA ARG A 82 1.51 -7.24 -1.79
C ARG A 82 2.31 -7.74 -2.99
N PHE A 83 3.39 -7.05 -3.31
CA PHE A 83 4.37 -7.45 -4.32
C PHE A 83 5.38 -8.43 -3.71
N GLY A 84 5.55 -9.57 -4.35
CA GLY A 84 6.55 -10.57 -3.97
C GLY A 84 6.43 -11.85 -4.79
N SER A 85 7.31 -12.80 -4.54
CA SER A 85 7.22 -14.15 -5.12
C SER A 85 6.62 -15.12 -4.11
N ALA A 86 5.84 -16.10 -4.60
CA ALA A 86 5.30 -17.18 -3.77
C ALA A 86 6.39 -18.14 -3.26
N ALA A 87 7.59 -18.11 -3.85
CA ALA A 87 8.73 -18.91 -3.41
C ALA A 87 9.48 -18.30 -2.21
N ASP A 88 9.25 -17.02 -1.90
CA ASP A 88 9.97 -16.31 -0.85
C ASP A 88 9.33 -16.52 0.53
N ALA A 89 10.16 -16.92 1.51
CA ALA A 89 9.68 -17.23 2.86
C ALA A 89 9.12 -16.01 3.61
N ALA A 90 9.66 -14.81 3.38
CA ALA A 90 9.16 -13.59 3.99
C ALA A 90 7.81 -13.19 3.39
N CYS A 91 7.61 -13.42 2.09
CA CYS A 91 6.32 -13.24 1.42
C CYS A 91 5.26 -14.21 1.97
N LEU A 92 5.60 -15.49 2.15
CA LEU A 92 4.68 -16.48 2.74
C LEU A 92 4.28 -16.13 4.18
N HIS A 93 5.23 -15.62 4.97
CA HIS A 93 4.94 -15.16 6.33
C HIS A 93 3.97 -13.97 6.34
N LEU A 94 4.17 -13.00 5.44
CA LEU A 94 3.26 -11.87 5.29
C LEU A 94 1.88 -12.34 4.78
N ASP A 95 1.81 -13.25 3.82
CA ASP A 95 0.56 -13.76 3.27
C ASP A 95 -0.34 -14.41 4.31
N ASP A 96 0.23 -15.16 5.26
CA ASP A 96 -0.51 -15.73 6.38
C ASP A 96 -1.16 -14.64 7.25
N ILE A 97 -0.44 -13.54 7.52
CA ILE A 97 -0.97 -12.39 8.26
C ILE A 97 -2.10 -11.71 7.47
N LEU A 98 -1.89 -11.49 6.17
CA LEU A 98 -2.86 -10.86 5.28
C LEU A 98 -4.14 -11.69 5.17
N ALA A 99 -4.00 -13.00 4.96
CA ALA A 99 -5.12 -13.93 4.84
C ALA A 99 -5.95 -13.97 6.13
N LYS A 100 -5.29 -14.04 7.29
CA LYS A 100 -5.94 -14.00 8.61
C LYS A 100 -6.63 -12.66 8.92
N SER A 101 -6.20 -11.57 8.29
CA SER A 101 -6.72 -10.21 8.52
C SER A 101 -7.79 -9.78 7.51
N SER A 102 -7.85 -10.44 6.36
CA SER A 102 -8.73 -10.10 5.23
C SER A 102 -10.20 -9.88 5.65
N TRP A 103 -10.74 -10.74 6.50
CA TRP A 103 -12.10 -10.62 7.03
C TRP A 103 -12.28 -9.41 7.96
N ASP A 104 -11.32 -9.15 8.85
CA ASP A 104 -11.41 -8.05 9.81
C ASP A 104 -11.41 -6.69 9.13
N ILE A 105 -10.65 -6.55 8.04
CA ILE A 105 -10.57 -5.30 7.27
C ILE A 105 -11.61 -5.21 6.14
N SER A 106 -12.36 -6.27 5.84
CA SER A 106 -13.27 -6.36 4.67
C SER A 106 -14.24 -5.19 4.48
N LYS A 107 -14.57 -4.47 5.56
CA LYS A 107 -15.44 -3.28 5.54
C LYS A 107 -14.77 -2.02 5.00
N PHE A 108 -13.44 -1.93 5.10
CA PHE A 108 -12.67 -0.72 4.79
C PHE A 108 -11.39 -0.99 4.01
N GLY A 109 -11.09 -2.25 3.69
CA GLY A 109 -9.95 -2.65 2.89
C GLY A 109 -10.17 -3.98 2.17
N THR A 110 -9.35 -4.21 1.14
CA THR A 110 -9.27 -5.45 0.38
C THR A 110 -7.80 -5.74 0.08
N VAL A 111 -7.44 -7.02 -0.04
CA VAL A 111 -6.05 -7.45 -0.25
C VAL A 111 -5.96 -8.22 -1.55
N ALA A 112 -4.93 -7.95 -2.34
CA ALA A 112 -4.53 -8.78 -3.46
C ALA A 112 -3.00 -8.99 -3.44
N LEU A 113 -2.60 -10.18 -3.86
CA LEU A 113 -1.20 -10.57 -4.00
C LEU A 113 -0.79 -10.30 -5.44
N VAL A 114 0.38 -9.71 -5.63
CA VAL A 114 0.96 -9.43 -6.93
C VAL A 114 2.14 -10.38 -7.12
N ASP A 115 2.05 -11.18 -8.18
CA ASP A 115 3.08 -12.15 -8.57
C ASP A 115 4.19 -11.46 -9.37
N MET A 116 5.35 -11.26 -8.74
CA MET A 116 6.49 -10.57 -9.37
C MET A 116 7.23 -11.43 -10.40
N ASP A 117 6.97 -12.75 -10.43
CA ASP A 117 7.61 -13.65 -11.39
C ASP A 117 7.00 -13.53 -12.80
N SER A 118 5.87 -12.81 -12.93
CA SER A 118 5.24 -12.52 -14.22
C SER A 118 5.90 -11.35 -14.95
N GLU A 119 6.23 -11.54 -16.23
CA GLU A 119 6.85 -10.51 -17.09
C GLU A 119 5.98 -9.25 -17.23
N GLU A 120 4.65 -9.40 -17.25
CA GLU A 120 3.73 -8.25 -17.34
C GLU A 120 3.80 -7.34 -16.11
N MET A 121 4.31 -7.85 -14.99
CA MET A 121 4.39 -7.11 -13.73
C MET A 121 5.62 -6.20 -13.66
N GLN A 122 6.60 -6.38 -14.55
CA GLN A 122 7.84 -5.59 -14.57
C GLN A 122 7.57 -4.08 -14.68
N VAL A 123 6.55 -3.67 -15.44
CA VAL A 123 6.14 -2.25 -15.56
C VAL A 123 5.83 -1.63 -14.20
N TYR A 124 5.21 -2.39 -13.30
CA TYR A 124 4.87 -1.91 -11.96
C TYR A 124 6.04 -2.01 -10.98
N ILE A 125 6.88 -3.03 -11.12
CA ILE A 125 8.12 -3.19 -10.35
C ILE A 125 9.03 -1.98 -10.60
N ASP A 126 9.25 -1.64 -11.87
CA ASP A 126 10.03 -0.47 -12.28
C ASP A 126 9.38 0.85 -11.83
N TYR A 127 8.06 0.98 -12.00
CA TYR A 127 7.35 2.21 -11.64
C TYR A 127 7.40 2.52 -10.15
N PHE A 128 7.30 1.51 -9.29
CA PHE A 128 7.37 1.67 -7.83
C PHE A 128 8.77 1.50 -7.25
N ASP A 129 9.77 1.25 -8.10
CA ASP A 129 11.15 0.99 -7.71
C ASP A 129 11.23 -0.09 -6.61
N ILE A 130 10.63 -1.24 -6.90
CA ILE A 130 10.55 -2.37 -5.95
C ILE A 130 11.81 -3.22 -6.09
N THR A 131 12.76 -2.97 -5.20
CA THR A 131 14.03 -3.70 -5.11
C THR A 131 14.05 -4.74 -4.00
N LEU A 132 13.17 -4.60 -3.00
CA LEU A 132 13.08 -5.47 -1.83
C LEU A 132 11.68 -6.07 -1.72
N VAL A 133 11.62 -7.36 -1.40
CA VAL A 133 10.37 -8.11 -1.22
C VAL A 133 10.28 -8.70 0.19
N PRO A 134 9.07 -8.84 0.76
CA PRO A 134 7.80 -8.34 0.22
C PRO A 134 7.70 -6.82 0.30
N ALA A 135 7.03 -6.21 -0.69
CA ALA A 135 6.69 -4.79 -0.68
C ALA A 135 5.17 -4.62 -0.74
N THR A 136 4.60 -3.86 0.19
CA THR A 136 3.15 -3.61 0.24
C THR A 136 2.84 -2.16 -0.13
N ILE A 137 1.94 -1.98 -1.10
CA ILE A 137 1.52 -0.68 -1.61
C ILE A 137 0.02 -0.51 -1.36
N PHE A 138 -0.38 0.72 -1.00
CA PHE A 138 -1.75 1.03 -0.60
C PHE A 138 -2.39 2.01 -1.59
N PHE A 139 -3.63 1.74 -1.98
CA PHE A 139 -4.45 2.65 -2.77
C PHE A 139 -5.79 2.91 -2.08
N PHE A 140 -6.37 4.08 -2.33
CA PHE A 140 -7.74 4.40 -1.95
C PHE A 140 -8.36 5.24 -3.07
N ASN A 141 -9.45 4.79 -3.70
CA ASN A 141 -10.07 5.48 -4.84
C ASN A 141 -9.05 5.82 -5.95
N ALA A 142 -8.27 4.82 -6.39
CA ALA A 142 -7.16 4.94 -7.35
C ALA A 142 -6.02 5.90 -6.96
N HIS A 143 -6.05 6.48 -5.76
CA HIS A 143 -4.97 7.30 -5.24
C HIS A 143 -3.97 6.47 -4.46
N HIS A 144 -2.69 6.59 -4.80
CA HIS A 144 -1.58 5.97 -4.07
C HIS A 144 -1.43 6.64 -2.70
N MET A 145 -1.60 5.84 -1.65
CA MET A 145 -1.55 6.27 -0.26
C MET A 145 -0.15 6.08 0.31
N LYS A 146 0.43 7.16 0.85
CA LYS A 146 1.76 7.16 1.46
C LYS A 146 1.68 7.02 2.97
N MET A 147 2.71 6.42 3.57
CA MET A 147 2.84 6.25 5.02
C MET A 147 4.16 6.85 5.49
N ASP A 148 4.09 7.83 6.38
CA ASP A 148 5.25 8.34 7.12
C ASP A 148 5.51 7.44 8.32
N SER A 149 6.54 6.59 8.19
CA SER A 149 6.97 5.65 9.23
C SER A 149 8.33 6.04 9.86
N GLY A 150 8.81 7.26 9.56
CA GLY A 150 10.17 7.69 9.90
C GLY A 150 11.26 7.14 8.97
N THR A 151 10.89 6.37 7.94
CA THR A 151 11.78 5.90 6.88
C THR A 151 11.88 6.92 5.75
N PRO A 152 12.97 6.97 4.96
CA PRO A 152 13.06 7.86 3.80
C PRO A 152 12.03 7.57 2.70
N ASP A 153 11.62 6.31 2.56
CA ASP A 153 10.58 5.90 1.63
C ASP A 153 9.22 5.83 2.33
N HIS A 154 8.26 6.60 1.82
CA HIS A 154 6.88 6.63 2.29
C HIS A 154 5.90 5.95 1.33
N THR A 155 6.39 5.45 0.19
CA THR A 155 5.57 4.99 -0.94
C THR A 155 5.18 3.52 -0.84
N LYS A 156 5.98 2.73 -0.11
CA LYS A 156 5.79 1.29 0.06
C LYS A 156 6.21 0.86 1.46
N TRP A 157 5.51 -0.13 1.99
CA TRP A 157 5.88 -0.82 3.21
C TRP A 157 6.75 -2.01 2.84
N ILE A 158 8.04 -1.94 3.14
CA ILE A 158 8.97 -3.05 2.89
C ILE A 158 8.92 -4.00 4.10
N GLY A 159 8.77 -5.29 3.83
CA GLY A 159 8.76 -6.38 4.80
C GLY A 159 7.41 -6.81 5.34
N SER A 160 7.49 -7.69 6.34
CA SER A 160 6.31 -8.25 7.00
C SER A 160 5.88 -7.41 8.21
N PHE A 161 4.64 -7.61 8.65
CA PHE A 161 4.15 -7.09 9.93
C PHE A 161 4.50 -8.07 11.05
N SER A 162 4.73 -7.58 12.28
CA SER A 162 4.98 -8.45 13.42
C SER A 162 3.73 -9.21 13.88
N SER A 163 2.54 -8.63 13.65
CA SER A 163 1.27 -9.24 14.03
C SER A 163 0.11 -8.85 13.13
N LYS A 164 -0.95 -9.65 13.21
CA LYS A 164 -2.26 -9.36 12.60
C LYS A 164 -2.79 -7.97 12.97
N GLN A 165 -2.64 -7.57 14.23
CA GLN A 165 -3.17 -6.29 14.70
C GLN A 165 -2.38 -5.12 14.10
N ASP A 166 -1.06 -5.25 13.96
CA ASP A 166 -0.23 -4.18 13.40
C ASP A 166 -0.64 -3.88 11.94
N PHE A 167 -0.93 -4.92 11.15
CA PHE A 167 -1.46 -4.75 9.80
C PHE A 167 -2.84 -4.07 9.79
N ILE A 168 -3.76 -4.51 10.65
CA ILE A 168 -5.10 -3.91 10.76
C ILE A 168 -5.00 -2.42 11.13
N ASP A 169 -4.17 -2.08 12.11
CA ASP A 169 -3.99 -0.70 12.58
C ASP A 169 -3.44 0.21 11.46
N VAL A 170 -2.48 -0.30 10.67
CA VAL A 170 -1.92 0.40 9.51
C VAL A 170 -2.98 0.67 8.45
N VAL A 171 -3.75 -0.34 8.05
CA VAL A 171 -4.82 -0.18 7.05
C VAL A 171 -5.91 0.76 7.57
N GLU A 172 -6.25 0.69 8.85
CA GLU A 172 -7.22 1.59 9.48
C GLU A 172 -6.74 3.05 9.49
N ALA A 173 -5.46 3.29 9.81
CA ALA A 173 -4.87 4.62 9.77
C ALA A 173 -4.92 5.23 8.35
N ILE A 174 -4.58 4.43 7.34
CA ILE A 174 -4.68 4.81 5.92
C ILE A 174 -6.12 5.15 5.56
N PHE A 175 -7.07 4.26 5.86
CA PHE A 175 -8.49 4.47 5.58
C PHE A 175 -9.01 5.77 6.21
N ARG A 176 -8.74 5.97 7.51
CA ARG A 176 -9.17 7.17 8.24
C ARG A 176 -8.53 8.46 7.69
N GLY A 177 -7.29 8.38 7.21
CA GLY A 177 -6.61 9.51 6.57
C GLY A 177 -7.19 9.82 5.19
N ALA A 178 -7.40 8.79 4.37
CA ALA A 178 -7.96 8.91 3.02
C ALA A 178 -9.39 9.48 3.07
N MET A 179 -10.22 9.03 4.01
CA MET A 179 -11.57 9.57 4.25
C MET A 179 -11.57 11.06 4.67
N LYS A 180 -10.43 11.59 5.10
CA LYS A 180 -10.22 13.02 5.40
C LYS A 180 -9.53 13.77 4.26
N GLY A 181 -9.35 13.14 3.09
CA GLY A 181 -8.66 13.70 1.93
C GLY A 181 -7.14 13.78 2.07
N LYS A 182 -6.54 13.05 3.02
CA LYS A 182 -5.07 12.99 3.13
C LYS A 182 -4.52 11.98 2.13
N MET A 183 -3.37 12.29 1.55
CA MET A 183 -2.61 11.41 0.65
C MET A 183 -1.41 10.75 1.35
N ILE A 184 -1.05 11.26 2.53
CA ILE A 184 -0.01 10.71 3.41
C ILE A 184 -0.55 10.66 4.84
N VAL A 185 -0.28 9.55 5.52
CA VAL A 185 -0.67 9.32 6.91
C VAL A 185 0.54 8.96 7.76
N SER A 186 0.51 9.32 9.04
CA SER A 186 1.55 8.92 9.98
C SER A 186 1.32 7.47 10.43
N CYS A 187 2.40 6.72 10.57
CA CYS A 187 2.38 5.33 11.03
C CYS A 187 1.80 5.24 12.44
N PRO A 188 0.80 4.37 12.68
CA PRO A 188 0.24 4.19 14.02
C PRO A 188 1.09 3.29 14.92
N LEU A 189 2.12 2.64 14.36
CA LEU A 189 2.93 1.64 15.05
C LEU A 189 4.13 2.28 15.75
N PRO A 190 4.55 1.72 16.90
CA PRO A 190 5.77 2.17 17.56
C PRO A 190 7.01 1.80 16.72
N PRO A 191 8.13 2.56 16.80
CA PRO A 191 9.30 2.38 15.94
C PRO A 191 9.98 1.01 16.01
N GLU A 192 9.74 0.22 17.05
CA GLU A 192 10.28 -1.14 17.21
C GLU A 192 9.52 -2.18 16.38
N ARG A 193 8.28 -1.87 15.98
CA ARG A 193 7.43 -2.72 15.14
C ARG A 193 7.48 -2.35 13.66
N ILE A 194 8.16 -1.26 13.32
CA ILE A 194 8.40 -0.87 11.93
C ILE A 194 9.58 -1.68 11.41
N PRO A 195 9.43 -2.44 10.31
CA PRO A 195 10.49 -3.26 9.77
C PRO A 195 11.73 -2.41 9.47
N ARG A 196 12.84 -2.78 10.10
CA ARG A 196 14.14 -2.19 9.80
C ARG A 196 14.86 -3.12 8.84
N PHE A 197 14.75 -2.85 7.55
CA PHE A 197 15.65 -3.45 6.59
C PHE A 197 17.00 -2.77 6.76
N GLN A 198 17.90 -3.44 7.48
CA GLN A 198 19.32 -3.14 7.31
C GLN A 198 19.67 -3.54 5.89
N LEU A 199 19.91 -2.54 5.04
CA LEU A 199 20.72 -2.72 3.85
C LEU A 199 22.07 -3.23 4.37
N LEU A 200 22.22 -4.55 4.46
CA LEU A 200 23.51 -5.19 4.63
C LEU A 200 24.29 -4.93 3.35
N PHE A 201 24.83 -3.72 3.21
CA PHE A 201 26.07 -3.55 2.48
C PHE A 201 27.07 -4.39 3.26
N LYS A 202 27.27 -5.65 2.83
CA LYS A 202 28.53 -6.33 3.11
C LYS A 202 29.59 -5.40 2.54
N ASP A 203 30.28 -4.72 3.43
CA ASP A 203 31.52 -4.02 3.13
C ASP A 203 32.41 -4.94 2.28
N ILE A 204 32.47 -4.70 0.97
CA ILE A 204 33.48 -5.28 0.08
C ILE A 204 34.78 -4.47 0.21
N THR A 205 35.06 -3.94 1.41
CA THR A 205 36.36 -3.38 1.78
C THR A 205 37.14 -4.44 2.57
N GLY A 206 37.39 -5.57 1.90
CA GLY A 206 38.11 -6.70 2.50
C GLY A 206 39.01 -7.47 1.51
N LEU A 207 39.29 -6.92 0.33
CA LEU A 207 40.28 -7.46 -0.60
C LEU A 207 41.27 -6.37 -1.02
N CYS A 208 41.97 -5.84 -0.03
CA CYS A 208 43.28 -5.25 -0.22
C CYS A 208 44.13 -5.58 1.00
N SER A 209 44.61 -6.83 1.07
CA SER A 209 45.76 -7.18 1.91
C SER A 209 46.51 -8.30 1.20
N ASP A 210 47.73 -7.97 0.78
CA ASP A 210 48.88 -8.83 0.51
C ASP A 210 48.71 -10.06 -0.38
N ARG A 211 49.11 -9.91 -1.66
CA ARG A 211 50.38 -10.49 -2.14
C ARG A 211 50.77 -9.98 -3.52
#